data_AF-A0A401S4W6-F1
#
_entry.id   AF-A0A401S4W6-F1
#
_cell.length_a   1.000
_cell.length_b   1.000
_cell.length_c   1.000
_cell.angle_alpha   90.00
_cell.angle_beta   90.00
_cell.angle_gamma   90.00
#
_symmetry.space_group_name_H-M   'P 1'
#
loop_
_entity.id
_entity.type
_entity.pdbx_description
1 polymer ?
#
loop_
_entity_poly.entity_id
_entity_poly.type
_entity_poly.pdbx_seq_one_letter_code
_entity_poly.pdbx_strand_id
1 'polypeptide(L)'
;MSKRVAVVTGSNKGIGLEVVRALCRQFDGDVYLTSRDVERGQQALHKLQQEQLKPLYHQLDITDRESIGKLRTFMTQEYGGVDVLINNAGIAFKMADTTPFGIQAKVTMATNFYGTRDVSAELLPIVKPQGTAYNTLWKCRLHLQNNLSLSTNRAIISDQLDPHPVLLIQ
;
A
#
# COMPACT_ATOMS: atom_id res chain seq x y z
N MET A 1 23.30 11.14 9.07
CA MET A 1 22.46 10.28 8.22
C MET A 1 21.01 10.63 8.53
N SER A 2 20.17 10.93 7.54
CA SER A 2 18.73 11.08 7.77
C SER A 2 18.15 9.72 8.18
N LYS A 3 17.12 9.72 9.04
CA LYS A 3 16.43 8.51 9.46
C LYS A 3 15.87 7.78 8.23
N ARG A 4 15.83 6.44 8.25
CA ARG A 4 15.25 5.67 7.14
C ARG A 4 13.73 5.76 7.18
N VAL A 5 13.08 5.70 6.01
CA VAL A 5 11.62 5.81 5.91
C VAL A 5 11.01 4.79 4.95
N ALA A 6 9.95 4.14 5.42
CA ALA A 6 9.08 3.26 4.63
C ALA A 6 7.71 3.90 4.42
N VAL A 7 7.13 3.80 3.23
CA VAL A 7 5.81 4.33 2.87
C VAL A 7 4.96 3.22 2.28
N VAL A 8 3.75 3.03 2.83
CA VAL A 8 2.80 2.02 2.34
C VAL A 8 1.53 2.71 1.85
N THR A 9 1.21 2.55 0.56
CA THR A 9 0.00 3.17 -0.04
C THR A 9 -1.26 2.39 0.31
N GLY A 10 -2.36 3.10 0.60
CA GLY A 10 -3.68 2.49 0.86
C GLY A 10 -3.68 1.51 2.04
N SER A 11 -3.07 1.91 3.16
CA SER A 11 -2.73 1.06 4.29
C SER A 11 -3.61 1.25 5.52
N ASN A 12 -4.78 1.87 5.38
CA ASN A 12 -5.74 2.01 6.48
C ASN A 12 -6.56 0.73 6.77
N LYS A 13 -6.40 -0.33 5.97
CA LYS A 13 -7.10 -1.63 6.13
C LYS A 13 -6.43 -2.74 5.32
N GLY A 14 -6.90 -3.98 5.49
CA GLY A 14 -6.47 -5.15 4.74
C GLY A 14 -4.96 -5.37 4.77
N ILE A 15 -4.41 -5.88 3.66
CA ILE A 15 -2.99 -6.22 3.52
C ILE A 15 -2.07 -5.03 3.82
N GLY A 16 -2.43 -3.82 3.37
CA GLY A 16 -1.61 -2.64 3.62
C GLY A 16 -1.44 -2.32 5.10
N LEU A 17 -2.48 -2.53 5.92
CA LEU A 17 -2.41 -2.33 7.37
C LEU A 17 -1.48 -3.36 8.03
N GLU A 18 -1.57 -4.61 7.60
CA GLU A 18 -0.71 -5.71 8.07
C GLU A 18 0.77 -5.47 7.70
N VAL A 19 1.00 -4.95 6.50
CA VAL A 19 2.34 -4.56 6.05
C VAL A 19 2.90 -3.43 6.94
N VAL A 20 2.10 -2.40 7.25
CA VAL A 20 2.52 -1.36 8.20
C VAL A 20 2.82 -1.96 9.57
N ARG A 21 1.97 -2.85 10.09
CA ARG A 21 2.17 -3.55 11.36
C ARG A 21 3.50 -4.32 11.37
N ALA A 22 3.79 -5.09 10.31
CA ALA A 22 5.02 -5.86 10.17
C ALA A 22 6.26 -4.95 10.07
N LEU A 23 6.18 -3.88 9.26
CA LEU A 23 7.27 -2.91 9.13
C LEU A 23 7.55 -2.22 10.47
N CYS A 24 6.53 -1.81 11.23
CA CYS A 24 6.74 -1.21 12.56
C CYS A 24 7.50 -2.12 13.53
N ARG A 25 7.47 -3.44 13.33
CA ARG A 25 8.18 -4.41 14.18
C ARG A 25 9.60 -4.73 13.70
N GLN A 26 9.87 -4.58 12.40
CA GLN A 26 11.07 -5.13 11.75
C GLN A 26 11.95 -4.08 11.07
N PHE A 27 11.37 -2.95 10.66
CA PHE A 27 12.07 -1.91 9.94
C PHE A 27 12.73 -0.93 10.91
N ASP A 28 14.05 -0.77 10.77
CA ASP A 28 14.82 0.23 11.50
C ASP A 28 14.66 1.62 10.86
N GLY A 29 13.54 2.27 11.15
CA GLY A 29 13.18 3.58 10.61
C GLY A 29 11.73 3.98 10.89
N ASP A 30 11.31 5.10 10.28
CA ASP A 30 9.91 5.53 10.32
C ASP A 30 9.06 4.79 9.29
N VAL A 31 7.81 4.51 9.65
CA VAL A 31 6.85 3.82 8.77
C VAL A 31 5.62 4.69 8.61
N TYR A 32 5.33 5.11 7.38
CA TYR A 32 4.14 5.89 7.05
C TYR A 32 3.00 4.98 6.59
N LEU A 33 1.93 4.98 7.40
CA LEU A 33 0.60 4.60 6.98
C LEU A 33 0.03 5.75 6.13
N THR A 34 -0.58 5.40 4.99
CA THR A 34 -1.22 6.39 4.13
C THR A 34 -2.60 5.92 3.68
N SER A 35 -3.50 6.87 3.52
CA SER A 35 -4.83 6.63 2.97
C SER A 35 -5.38 7.87 2.32
N ARG A 36 -6.30 7.65 1.36
CA ARG A 36 -7.05 8.74 0.72
C ARG A 36 -7.93 9.47 1.73
N ASP A 37 -8.65 8.68 2.53
CA ASP A 37 -9.57 9.15 3.55
C ASP A 37 -8.80 9.38 4.86
N VAL A 38 -8.80 10.62 5.35
CA VAL A 38 -8.05 11.00 6.55
C VAL A 38 -8.62 10.38 7.80
N GLU A 39 -9.95 10.35 7.94
CA GLU A 39 -10.60 9.82 9.13
C GLU A 39 -10.31 8.32 9.28
N ARG A 40 -10.46 7.56 8.20
CA ARG A 40 -10.12 6.12 8.20
C ARG A 40 -8.64 5.87 8.44
N GLY A 41 -7.78 6.75 7.94
CA GLY A 41 -6.34 6.70 8.20
C GLY A 41 -6.01 6.90 9.68
N GLN A 42 -6.61 7.90 10.32
CA GLN A 42 -6.43 8.17 11.75
C GLN A 42 -6.99 7.05 12.63
N GLN A 43 -8.13 6.45 12.25
CA GLN A 43 -8.66 5.26 12.95
C GLN A 43 -7.69 4.07 12.87
N ALA A 44 -7.09 3.84 11.70
CA ALA A 44 -6.10 2.77 11.50
C ALA A 44 -4.80 3.03 12.29
N LEU A 45 -4.33 4.28 12.29
CA LEU A 45 -3.21 4.72 13.11
C LEU A 45 -3.48 4.42 14.60
N HIS A 46 -4.65 4.80 15.11
CA HIS A 46 -5.00 4.56 16.51
C HIS A 46 -5.01 3.06 16.87
N LYS A 47 -5.54 2.20 15.98
CA LYS A 47 -5.52 0.74 16.18
C LYS A 47 -4.09 0.21 16.34
N LEU A 48 -3.16 0.64 15.48
CA LEU A 48 -1.76 0.22 15.57
C LEU A 48 -1.06 0.78 16.83
N GLN A 49 -1.42 1.99 17.25
CA GLN A 49 -0.91 2.56 18.50
C GLN A 49 -1.36 1.78 19.75
N GLN A 50 -2.59 1.24 19.74
CA GLN A 50 -3.07 0.36 20.82
C GLN A 50 -2.23 -0.93 20.92
N GLU A 51 -1.65 -1.39 19.81
CA GLU A 51 -0.68 -2.50 19.75
C GLU A 51 0.75 -2.08 20.15
N GLN A 52 0.93 -0.88 20.71
CA GLN A 52 2.23 -0.28 21.06
C GLN A 52 3.18 -0.06 19.86
N LEU A 53 2.64 -0.05 18.63
CA LEU A 53 3.40 0.31 17.43
C LEU A 53 3.36 1.83 17.23
N LYS A 54 4.35 2.35 16.50
CA LYS A 54 4.53 3.81 16.30
C LYS A 54 4.61 4.19 14.81
N PRO A 55 3.62 3.81 13.97
CA PRO A 55 3.57 4.34 12.61
C PRO A 55 3.28 5.84 12.63
N LEU A 56 3.73 6.52 11.59
CA LEU A 56 3.36 7.90 11.27
C LEU A 56 2.26 7.89 10.19
N TYR A 57 1.60 9.03 10.00
CA TYR A 57 0.52 9.15 9.03
C TYR A 57 0.77 10.29 8.05
N HIS A 58 0.49 10.03 6.77
CA HIS A 58 0.37 11.07 5.75
C HIS A 58 -0.80 10.73 4.81
N GLN A 59 -1.61 11.73 4.44
CA GLN A 59 -2.70 11.53 3.48
C GLN A 59 -2.13 11.21 2.09
N LEU A 60 -2.71 10.24 1.39
CA LEU A 60 -2.35 9.93 0.01
C LEU A 60 -3.56 9.37 -0.75
N ASP A 61 -3.99 10.08 -1.78
CA ASP A 61 -4.82 9.54 -2.86
C ASP A 61 -3.95 9.31 -4.10
N ILE A 62 -3.75 8.05 -4.46
CA ILE A 62 -2.93 7.69 -5.62
C ILE A 62 -3.55 8.09 -6.96
N THR A 63 -4.81 8.53 -6.97
CA THR A 63 -5.50 9.02 -8.17
C THR A 63 -5.49 10.55 -8.29
N ASP A 64 -4.92 11.25 -7.30
CA ASP A 64 -4.78 12.70 -7.27
C ASP A 64 -3.31 13.12 -7.32
N ARG A 65 -2.92 13.80 -8.39
CA ARG A 65 -1.54 14.27 -8.60
C ARG A 65 -1.09 15.27 -7.54
N GLU A 66 -1.98 16.11 -7.03
CA GLU A 66 -1.62 17.08 -6.00
C GLU A 66 -1.31 16.36 -4.68
N SER A 67 -2.12 15.34 -4.33
CA SER A 67 -1.87 14.48 -3.17
C SER A 67 -0.52 13.75 -3.27
N ILE A 68 -0.21 13.17 -4.43
CA ILE A 68 1.10 12.52 -4.69
C ILE A 68 2.24 13.54 -4.56
N GLY A 69 2.10 14.73 -5.15
CA GLY A 69 3.10 15.79 -5.11
C GLY A 69 3.37 16.32 -3.69
N LYS A 70 2.33 16.41 -2.84
CA LYS A 70 2.47 16.76 -1.42
C LYS A 70 3.32 15.72 -0.68
N LEU A 71 3.02 14.44 -0.88
CA LEU A 71 3.81 13.35 -0.28
C LEU A 71 5.27 13.36 -0.77
N ARG A 72 5.49 13.55 -2.08
CA ARG A 72 6.84 13.64 -2.66
C ARG A 72 7.64 14.76 -2.01
N THR A 73 7.05 15.95 -1.92
CA THR A 73 7.68 17.14 -1.32
C THR A 73 8.04 16.86 0.14
N PHE A 74 7.08 16.36 0.92
CA PHE A 74 7.28 16.02 2.32
C PHE A 74 8.41 14.99 2.52
N MET A 75 8.40 13.88 1.77
CA MET A 75 9.45 12.85 1.89
C MET A 75 10.83 13.35 1.48
N THR A 76 10.90 14.23 0.50
CA THR A 76 12.17 14.85 0.08
C THR A 76 12.71 15.80 1.14
N GLN A 77 11.85 16.62 1.75
CA GLN A 77 12.24 17.61 2.75
C GLN A 77 12.63 16.98 4.09
N GLU A 78 11.85 16.03 4.59
CA GLU A 78 12.05 15.45 5.92
C GLU A 78 13.11 14.34 5.93
N TYR A 79 13.18 13.53 4.86
CA TYR A 79 14.00 12.31 4.84
C TYR A 79 15.09 12.31 3.75
N GLY A 80 15.07 13.28 2.83
CA GLY A 80 15.94 13.29 1.66
C GLY A 80 15.58 12.22 0.61
N GLY A 81 14.35 11.69 0.66
CA GLY A 81 13.89 10.59 -0.19
C GLY A 81 13.28 9.42 0.60
N VAL A 82 12.99 8.32 -0.09
CA VAL A 82 12.32 7.14 0.47
C VAL A 82 13.24 5.91 0.45
N ASP A 83 13.25 5.13 1.53
CA ASP A 83 14.03 3.88 1.61
C ASP A 83 13.19 2.66 1.19
N VAL A 84 11.91 2.62 1.53
CA VAL A 84 11.01 1.54 1.13
C VAL A 84 9.69 2.12 0.64
N LEU A 85 9.31 1.85 -0.61
CA LEU A 85 8.01 2.21 -1.17
C LEU A 85 7.18 0.95 -1.43
N ILE A 86 5.99 0.86 -0.86
CA ILE A 86 5.07 -0.25 -1.08
C ILE A 86 3.79 0.29 -1.73
N ASN A 87 3.68 0.07 -3.04
CA ASN A 87 2.46 0.34 -3.79
C ASN A 87 1.44 -0.78 -3.53
N ASN A 88 0.59 -0.58 -2.54
CA ASN A 88 -0.44 -1.53 -2.11
C ASN A 88 -1.88 -1.04 -2.42
N ALA A 89 -2.11 0.26 -2.54
CA ALA A 89 -3.43 0.82 -2.80
C ALA A 89 -4.07 0.19 -4.06
N GLY A 90 -5.32 -0.27 -3.89
CA GLY A 90 -6.10 -0.85 -4.97
C GLY A 90 -7.55 -1.05 -4.56
N ILE A 91 -8.42 -1.16 -5.57
CA ILE A 91 -9.84 -1.39 -5.40
C ILE A 91 -10.29 -2.56 -6.29
N ALA A 92 -11.38 -3.19 -5.87
CA ALA A 92 -12.16 -4.09 -6.69
C ALA A 92 -13.64 -3.91 -6.32
N PHE A 93 -14.50 -3.97 -7.33
CA PHE A 93 -15.94 -4.03 -7.11
C PHE A 93 -16.31 -5.43 -6.60
N LYS A 94 -17.37 -5.51 -5.80
CA LYS A 94 -17.90 -6.81 -5.34
C LYS A 94 -18.50 -7.55 -6.52
N MET A 95 -18.54 -8.88 -6.46
CA MET A 95 -19.13 -9.70 -7.53
C MET A 95 -20.62 -9.40 -7.78
N ALA A 96 -21.35 -8.99 -6.74
CA ALA A 96 -22.76 -8.61 -6.85
C ALA A 96 -22.96 -7.09 -7.09
N ASP A 97 -21.91 -6.34 -7.41
CA ASP A 97 -22.04 -4.90 -7.64
C ASP A 97 -22.77 -4.62 -8.97
N THR A 98 -23.80 -3.77 -8.92
CA THR A 98 -24.67 -3.46 -10.06
C THR A 98 -24.17 -2.28 -10.90
N THR A 99 -23.04 -1.67 -10.54
CA THR A 99 -22.41 -0.60 -11.33
C THR A 99 -22.15 -1.08 -12.76
N PRO A 100 -22.45 -0.31 -13.82
CA PRO A 100 -22.19 -0.74 -15.18
C PRO A 100 -20.72 -1.16 -15.39
N PHE A 101 -20.49 -2.29 -16.05
CA PHE A 101 -19.15 -2.88 -16.18
C PHE A 101 -18.10 -1.90 -16.73
N GLY A 102 -18.48 -1.08 -17.73
CA GLY A 102 -17.60 -0.04 -18.28
C GLY A 102 -17.15 0.99 -17.25
N ILE A 103 -17.99 1.31 -16.25
CA ILE A 103 -17.63 2.20 -15.14
C ILE A 103 -16.73 1.46 -14.15
N GLN A 104 -17.05 0.21 -13.81
CA GLN A 104 -16.20 -0.60 -12.94
C GLN A 104 -14.78 -0.73 -13.50
N ALA A 105 -14.65 -1.03 -14.79
CA ALA A 105 -13.37 -1.15 -15.49
C ALA A 105 -12.60 0.17 -15.47
N LYS A 106 -13.24 1.30 -15.79
CA LYS A 106 -12.62 2.63 -15.77
C LYS A 106 -12.09 2.99 -14.38
N VAL A 107 -12.91 2.84 -13.35
CA VAL A 107 -12.57 3.21 -11.97
C VAL A 107 -11.45 2.31 -11.42
N THR A 108 -11.53 1.00 -11.68
CA THR A 108 -10.50 0.03 -11.29
C THR A 108 -9.17 0.33 -11.99
N MET A 109 -9.19 0.64 -13.29
CA MET A 109 -7.98 0.97 -14.04
C MET A 109 -7.36 2.30 -13.61
N ALA A 110 -8.20 3.31 -13.35
CA ALA A 110 -7.76 4.60 -12.82
C ALA A 110 -6.96 4.44 -11.53
N THR A 111 -7.41 3.57 -10.63
CA THR A 111 -6.75 3.36 -9.33
C THR A 111 -5.57 2.39 -9.45
N ASN A 112 -5.83 1.15 -9.84
CA ASN A 112 -4.88 0.05 -9.66
C ASN A 112 -3.70 0.13 -10.65
N PHE A 113 -3.90 0.73 -11.82
CA PHE A 113 -2.87 0.86 -12.84
C PHE A 113 -2.37 2.29 -12.95
N TYR A 114 -3.23 3.24 -13.35
CA TYR A 114 -2.80 4.61 -13.59
C TYR A 114 -2.34 5.31 -12.30
N GLY A 115 -3.05 5.11 -11.19
CA GLY A 115 -2.64 5.67 -9.91
C GLY A 115 -1.31 5.10 -9.40
N THR A 116 -1.15 3.78 -9.46
CA THR A 116 0.15 3.13 -9.15
C THR A 116 1.27 3.66 -10.04
N ARG A 117 1.03 3.80 -11.35
CA ARG A 117 1.98 4.37 -12.31
C ARG A 117 2.36 5.80 -11.91
N ASP A 118 1.39 6.64 -11.58
CA ASP A 118 1.63 8.05 -11.25
C ASP A 118 2.42 8.20 -9.94
N VAL A 119 2.10 7.39 -8.91
CA VAL A 119 2.91 7.31 -7.69
C VAL A 119 4.34 6.86 -8.00
N SER A 120 4.51 5.81 -8.82
CA SER A 120 5.83 5.36 -9.24
C SER A 120 6.60 6.42 -10.01
N ALA A 121 5.96 7.13 -10.94
CA ALA A 121 6.60 8.19 -11.72
C ALA A 121 7.13 9.32 -10.82
N GLU A 122 6.39 9.67 -9.76
CA GLU A 122 6.76 10.75 -8.85
C GLU A 122 7.73 10.34 -7.74
N LEU A 123 7.57 9.13 -7.18
CA LEU A 123 8.32 8.71 -6.01
C LEU A 123 9.57 7.87 -6.34
N LEU A 124 9.60 7.11 -7.45
CA LEU A 124 10.80 6.35 -7.82
C LEU A 124 12.06 7.23 -7.99
N PRO A 125 11.99 8.44 -8.57
CA PRO A 125 13.16 9.32 -8.66
C PRO A 125 13.74 9.76 -7.31
N ILE A 126 12.97 9.64 -6.22
CA ILE A 126 13.43 9.97 -4.86
C ILE A 126 13.64 8.72 -3.98
N VAL A 127 13.56 7.51 -4.55
CA VAL A 127 14.00 6.31 -3.84
C VAL A 127 15.52 6.33 -3.73
N LYS A 128 16.03 6.18 -2.50
CA LYS A 128 17.46 6.26 -2.20
C LYS A 128 18.25 5.12 -2.87
N PRO A 129 19.58 5.23 -3.06
CA PRO A 129 20.37 4.22 -3.78
C PRO A 129 20.27 2.77 -3.24
N GLN A 130 20.06 2.60 -1.93
CA GLN A 130 19.84 1.30 -1.27
C GLN A 130 18.36 1.01 -0.98
N GLY A 131 17.47 1.84 -1.51
CA GLY A 131 16.04 1.72 -1.31
C GLY A 131 15.42 0.64 -2.18
N THR A 132 14.20 0.24 -1.86
CA THR A 132 13.47 -0.76 -2.64
C THR A 132 12.02 -0.33 -2.83
N ALA A 133 11.47 -0.62 -4.02
CA ALA A 133 10.06 -0.41 -4.32
C ALA A 133 9.37 -1.75 -4.62
N TYR A 134 8.23 -1.98 -3.99
CA TYR A 134 7.40 -3.18 -4.18
C TYR A 134 6.03 -2.78 -4.72
N ASN A 135 5.61 -3.42 -5.81
CA ASN A 135 4.27 -3.27 -6.36
C ASN A 135 3.44 -4.51 -6.02
N THR A 136 2.35 -4.32 -5.29
CA THR A 136 1.42 -5.39 -4.99
C THR A 136 0.59 -5.67 -6.24
N LEU A 137 0.91 -6.76 -6.94
CA LEU A 137 0.12 -7.23 -8.06
C LEU A 137 -0.96 -8.18 -7.53
N TRP A 138 -2.22 -7.88 -7.84
CA TRP A 138 -3.33 -8.76 -7.54
C TRP A 138 -3.16 -10.06 -8.33
N LYS A 139 -3.13 -11.20 -7.63
CA LYS A 139 -3.36 -12.48 -8.29
C LYS A 139 -4.86 -12.62 -8.54
N CYS A 140 -5.33 -12.10 -9.67
CA CYS A 140 -6.65 -12.47 -10.18
C CYS A 140 -6.62 -13.98 -10.44
N ARG A 141 -7.32 -14.76 -9.62
CA ARG A 141 -7.48 -16.19 -9.84
C ARG A 141 -8.40 -16.41 -11.04
N LEU A 142 -7.89 -16.23 -12.26
CA LEU A 142 -8.26 -17.11 -13.36
C LEU A 142 -7.66 -18.48 -13.04
N HIS A 143 -8.38 -19.55 -13.37
CA HIS A 143 -7.99 -20.95 -13.15
C HIS A 143 -6.66 -21.33 -13.84
N LEU A 144 -5.52 -20.90 -13.30
CA LEU A 144 -4.18 -21.37 -13.65
C LEU A 144 -3.33 -21.43 -12.38
N GLN A 145 -3.39 -22.58 -11.71
CA GLN A 145 -2.38 -22.96 -10.73
C GLN A 145 -1.12 -23.37 -11.49
N ASN A 146 0.01 -22.67 -11.27
CA ASN A 146 1.28 -23.25 -10.83
C ASN A 146 2.47 -22.29 -11.05
N ASN A 147 3.39 -22.32 -10.07
CA ASN A 147 4.81 -21.96 -10.18
C ASN A 147 5.22 -20.47 -10.25
N LEU A 148 5.22 -19.77 -9.11
CA LEU A 148 6.23 -18.72 -8.87
C LEU A 148 6.63 -18.73 -7.38
N SER A 149 7.90 -19.00 -7.11
CA SER A 149 8.52 -18.99 -5.78
C SER A 149 9.04 -17.58 -5.46
N LEU A 150 8.41 -16.89 -4.50
CA LEU A 150 8.95 -15.69 -3.87
C LEU A 150 8.81 -15.86 -2.35
N SER A 151 9.92 -16.19 -1.69
CA SER A 151 9.99 -16.60 -0.28
C SER A 151 9.58 -15.49 0.71
N THR A 152 9.75 -14.23 0.35
CA THR A 152 9.42 -13.09 1.24
C THR A 152 7.92 -12.83 1.33
N ASN A 153 7.18 -12.99 0.22
CA ASN A 153 5.70 -12.89 0.23
C ASN A 153 5.05 -14.07 0.93
N ARG A 154 5.72 -15.22 1.00
CA ARG A 154 5.14 -16.43 1.60
C ARG A 154 4.95 -16.27 3.11
N ALA A 155 5.88 -15.64 3.82
CA ALA A 155 5.79 -15.48 5.28
C ALA A 155 4.63 -14.58 5.72
N ILE A 156 4.29 -13.55 4.94
CA ILE A 156 3.18 -12.64 5.26
C ILE A 156 1.84 -13.21 4.79
N ILE A 157 1.82 -13.98 3.69
CA ILE A 157 0.60 -14.55 3.10
C ILE A 157 0.22 -15.91 3.68
N SER A 158 1.19 -16.74 4.13
CA SER A 158 0.90 -18.12 4.59
C SER A 158 0.18 -18.18 5.93
N ASP A 159 0.39 -17.21 6.82
CA ASP A 159 -0.22 -17.20 8.15
C ASP A 159 -1.68 -16.70 8.13
N GLN A 160 -2.21 -16.30 6.96
CA GLN A 160 -3.56 -15.71 6.84
C GLN A 160 -4.47 -16.45 5.85
N LEU A 161 -4.07 -17.61 5.31
CA LEU A 161 -4.92 -18.42 4.44
C LEU A 161 -5.70 -19.48 5.25
N ASP A 162 -6.85 -19.06 5.78
CA ASP A 162 -7.92 -19.97 6.22
C ASP A 162 -8.45 -20.76 5.00
N PRO A 163 -8.76 -22.07 5.08
CA PRO A 163 -9.06 -22.92 3.92
C PRO A 163 -10.46 -22.69 3.32
N HIS A 164 -11.18 -21.65 3.74
CA HIS A 164 -12.50 -21.30 3.23
C HIS A 164 -12.43 -20.14 2.21
N PRO A 165 -13.30 -20.11 1.18
CA PRO A 165 -13.26 -19.12 0.12
C PRO A 165 -13.73 -17.77 0.64
N VAL A 166 -12.82 -17.04 1.29
CA VAL A 166 -13.02 -15.65 1.68
C VAL A 166 -12.25 -14.78 0.70
N LEU A 167 -13.01 -14.01 -0.07
CA LEU A 167 -12.51 -12.90 -0.88
C LEU A 167 -11.84 -11.91 0.10
N LEU A 168 -10.50 -11.97 0.23
CA LEU A 168 -9.73 -11.10 1.11
C LEU A 168 -9.70 -9.66 0.55
N ILE A 169 -10.82 -8.96 0.75
CA ILE A 169 -10.91 -7.50 0.88
C ILE A 169 -12.03 -7.20 1.88
N GLN A 170 -11.65 -6.96 3.14
CA GLN A 170 -12.31 -5.97 3.99
C GLN A 170 -11.30 -4.91 4.38
#